data_AF-A0A2H6FYI3-F1
#
_entry.id   AF-A0A2H6FYI3-F1
#
_cell.length_a   1.000
_cell.length_b   1.000
_cell.length_c   1.000
_cell.angle_alpha   90.00
_cell.angle_beta   90.00
_cell.angle_gamma   90.00
#
_symmetry.space_group_name_H-M   'P 1'
#
loop_
_entity.id
_entity.type
_entity.pdbx_description
1 polymer ?
#
loop_
_entity_poly.entity_id
_entity_poly.type
_entity_poly.pdbx_seq_one_letter_code
_entity_poly.pdbx_strand_id
1 'polypeptide(L)'
;MKKYILTGLILFSFLAVLSSCGGGAVDAPVGTVISIDPSTYSGDGIIDQTFTVTVKDENGVPLNDVIVYISSSSTNILLYDSSGDPTGSTMNAGTDANGVYNLNTYIYGGDYTAQLEFRSGSAYESVSISVSTGG
;
A
#
# COMPACT_ATOMS: atom_id res chain seq x y z
N MET A 1 22.32 59.96 -25.99
CA MET A 1 20.92 60.09 -25.56
C MET A 1 20.06 59.09 -26.32
N LYS A 2 19.57 58.03 -25.67
CA LYS A 2 18.47 57.15 -26.13
C LYS A 2 17.88 56.46 -24.89
N LYS A 3 16.56 56.37 -24.88
CA LYS A 3 15.63 56.39 -23.74
C LYS A 3 15.38 54.99 -23.14
N TYR A 4 15.11 54.92 -21.83
CA TYR A 4 14.64 53.73 -21.11
C TYR A 4 13.09 53.63 -21.13
N ILE A 5 12.53 52.46 -21.44
CA ILE A 5 11.16 51.99 -21.16
C ILE A 5 11.30 50.45 -21.06
N LEU A 6 11.28 49.78 -19.90
CA LEU A 6 10.22 49.52 -18.91
C LEU A 6 8.95 48.85 -19.45
N THR A 7 9.01 47.53 -19.67
CA THR A 7 7.90 46.55 -19.77
C THR A 7 8.56 45.17 -19.89
N GLY A 8 8.26 44.12 -19.14
CA GLY A 8 7.27 43.87 -18.11
C GLY A 8 7.55 42.47 -17.52
N LEU A 9 7.23 42.35 -16.24
CA LEU A 9 7.03 41.14 -15.47
C LEU A 9 6.19 40.10 -16.25
N ILE A 10 6.67 38.87 -16.40
CA ILE A 10 5.95 37.57 -16.41
C ILE A 10 7.08 36.53 -16.23
N LEU A 11 7.44 36.18 -14.99
CA LEU A 11 6.97 34.95 -14.37
C LEU A 11 6.90 33.80 -15.39
N PHE A 12 8.06 33.32 -15.82
CA PHE A 12 8.17 32.11 -16.63
C PHE A 12 7.85 30.92 -15.72
N SER A 13 6.55 30.72 -15.55
CA SER A 13 5.85 29.45 -15.39
C SER A 13 6.78 28.27 -15.11
N PHE A 14 7.10 28.10 -13.83
CA PHE A 14 7.48 26.81 -13.28
C PHE A 14 6.23 25.93 -13.25
N LEU A 15 5.79 25.52 -14.44
CA LEU A 15 4.68 24.59 -14.63
C LEU A 15 5.23 23.36 -15.35
N ALA A 16 6.24 22.74 -14.75
CA ALA A 16 6.53 21.33 -15.01
C ALA A 16 5.47 20.52 -14.25
N VAL A 17 4.26 20.45 -14.82
CA VAL A 17 3.32 19.37 -14.49
C VAL A 17 3.91 18.11 -15.13
N LEU A 18 4.93 17.54 -14.49
CA LEU A 18 5.32 16.17 -14.75
C LEU A 18 4.32 15.29 -14.02
N SER A 19 3.17 15.10 -14.65
CA SER A 19 2.35 13.91 -14.45
C SER A 19 3.17 12.72 -14.97
N SER A 20 4.06 12.20 -14.14
CA SER A 20 4.64 10.88 -14.32
C SER A 20 4.54 10.16 -12.98
N CYS A 21 3.39 9.48 -12.84
CA CYS A 21 3.25 8.24 -12.10
C CYS A 21 4.55 7.41 -12.20
N GLY A 22 5.12 7.00 -11.07
CA GLY A 22 6.38 6.23 -11.03
C GLY A 22 7.55 6.95 -10.38
N GLY A 23 7.34 7.62 -9.23
CA GLY A 23 8.39 7.56 -8.20
C GLY A 23 8.56 6.09 -7.86
N GLY A 24 9.64 5.47 -8.34
CA GLY A 24 9.89 4.06 -8.10
C GLY A 24 9.91 3.85 -6.60
N ALA A 25 8.91 3.13 -6.09
CA ALA A 25 8.77 2.94 -4.66
C ALA A 25 10.10 2.39 -4.11
N VAL A 26 10.54 2.92 -2.98
CA VAL A 26 11.85 2.60 -2.39
C VAL A 26 11.68 1.62 -1.25
N ASP A 27 12.73 0.85 -0.96
CA ASP A 27 12.74 0.02 0.25
C ASP A 27 12.66 0.90 1.51
N ALA A 28 11.90 0.45 2.49
CA ALA A 28 11.74 1.16 3.76
C ALA A 28 13.08 1.30 4.52
N PRO A 29 13.32 2.44 5.18
CA PRO A 29 14.46 2.62 6.06
C PRO A 29 14.39 1.73 7.31
N VAL A 30 15.53 1.55 7.97
CA VAL A 30 15.59 0.91 9.30
C VAL A 30 14.74 1.70 10.30
N GLY A 31 14.10 1.00 11.24
CA GLY A 31 13.17 1.61 12.19
C GLY A 31 11.74 1.78 11.68
N THR A 32 11.45 1.31 10.46
CA THR A 32 10.08 1.27 9.93
C THR A 32 9.17 0.37 10.77
N VAL A 33 7.92 0.80 10.94
CA VAL A 33 6.84 0.09 11.63
C VAL A 33 5.67 -0.08 10.67
N ILE A 34 5.13 -1.30 10.61
CA ILE A 34 3.90 -1.62 9.85
C ILE A 34 2.77 -1.81 10.86
N SER A 35 1.59 -1.30 10.54
CA SER A 35 0.35 -1.53 11.28
C SER A 35 -0.77 -1.84 10.30
N ILE A 36 -1.65 -2.77 10.66
CA ILE A 36 -2.68 -3.29 9.76
C ILE A 36 -4.02 -3.30 10.47
N ASP A 37 -5.05 -2.77 9.81
CA ASP A 37 -6.43 -2.77 10.28
C ASP A 37 -7.37 -3.35 9.21
N PRO A 38 -8.17 -4.39 9.52
CA PRO A 38 -8.17 -5.13 10.78
C PRO A 38 -6.90 -6.00 10.93
N SER A 39 -6.44 -6.22 12.16
CA SER A 39 -5.25 -7.05 12.44
C SER A 39 -5.54 -8.56 12.39
N THR A 40 -6.81 -8.94 12.31
CA THR A 40 -7.28 -10.33 12.15
C THR A 40 -8.57 -10.36 11.33
N TYR A 41 -8.85 -11.51 10.73
CA TYR A 41 -10.13 -11.78 10.09
C TYR A 41 -10.69 -13.13 10.52
N SER A 42 -12.00 -13.19 10.79
CA SER A 42 -12.72 -14.44 11.04
C SER A 42 -14.09 -14.41 10.37
N GLY A 43 -14.41 -15.40 9.53
CA GLY A 43 -15.68 -15.43 8.79
C GLY A 43 -15.94 -16.73 8.00
N ASP A 44 -16.97 -16.73 7.16
CA ASP A 44 -17.36 -17.84 6.28
C ASP A 44 -16.67 -17.79 4.89
N GLY A 45 -16.01 -16.67 4.58
CA GLY A 45 -15.08 -16.54 3.47
C GLY A 45 -15.73 -16.42 2.10
N ILE A 46 -16.84 -15.71 1.94
CA ILE A 46 -17.30 -15.35 0.59
C ILE A 46 -17.48 -13.84 0.52
N ILE A 47 -16.38 -13.11 0.73
CA ILE A 47 -16.39 -11.65 0.81
C ILE A 47 -15.15 -11.01 0.20
N ASP A 48 -15.35 -9.78 -0.30
CA ASP A 48 -14.26 -8.82 -0.49
C ASP A 48 -13.88 -8.22 0.86
N GLN A 49 -12.59 -8.25 1.20
CA GLN A 49 -12.06 -7.69 2.45
C GLN A 49 -10.97 -6.66 2.13
N THR A 50 -11.07 -5.49 2.75
CA THR A 50 -10.01 -4.47 2.69
C THR A 50 -9.19 -4.49 3.98
N PHE A 51 -7.88 -4.48 3.84
CA PHE A 51 -6.91 -4.28 4.92
C PHE A 51 -6.19 -2.96 4.70
N THR A 52 -6.28 -2.07 5.67
CA THR A 52 -5.57 -0.78 5.69
C THR A 52 -4.17 -1.02 6.26
N VAL A 53 -3.15 -0.92 5.42
CA VAL A 53 -1.74 -1.02 5.82
C VAL A 53 -1.20 0.39 6.03
N THR A 54 -0.64 0.66 7.19
CA THR A 54 0.02 1.93 7.52
C THR A 54 1.49 1.68 7.79
N VAL A 55 2.36 2.45 7.15
CA VAL A 55 3.81 2.36 7.26
C VAL A 55 4.35 3.70 7.76
N LYS A 56 5.07 3.65 8.88
CA LYS A 56 5.65 4.82 9.56
C LYS A 56 7.09 4.57 9.93
N ASP A 57 7.86 5.63 10.14
CA ASP A 57 9.15 5.53 10.81
C ASP A 57 8.99 5.32 12.33
N GLU A 58 10.12 5.18 13.03
CA GLU A 58 10.18 4.98 14.49
C GLU A 58 9.59 6.15 15.30
N ASN A 59 9.49 7.33 14.70
CA ASN A 59 8.93 8.53 15.31
C ASN A 59 7.43 8.70 15.01
N GLY A 60 6.83 7.79 14.25
CA GLY A 60 5.43 7.82 13.85
C GLY A 60 5.14 8.70 12.63
N VAL A 61 6.16 9.17 11.91
CA VAL A 61 6.02 9.92 10.66
C VAL A 61 5.67 8.94 9.53
N PRO A 62 4.61 9.20 8.75
CA PRO A 62 4.27 8.31 7.65
C PRO A 62 5.31 8.31 6.54
N LEU A 63 5.54 7.13 5.96
CA LEU A 63 6.52 6.92 4.90
C LEU A 63 5.83 6.78 3.55
N ASN A 64 5.99 7.81 2.70
CA ASN A 64 5.44 7.84 1.35
C ASN A 64 6.31 7.06 0.34
N ASP A 65 5.65 6.48 -0.68
CA ASP A 65 6.26 5.80 -1.82
C ASP A 65 7.23 4.68 -1.38
N VAL A 66 6.88 3.97 -0.31
CA VAL A 66 7.66 2.85 0.21
C VAL A 66 7.03 1.53 -0.23
N ILE A 67 7.87 0.57 -0.65
CA ILE A 67 7.40 -0.75 -1.06
C ILE A 67 6.96 -1.57 0.15
N VAL A 68 5.75 -2.11 0.08
CA VAL A 68 5.26 -3.18 0.94
C VAL A 68 5.13 -4.45 0.09
N TYR A 69 5.90 -5.48 0.42
CA TYR A 69 5.75 -6.82 -0.10
C TYR A 69 4.68 -7.55 0.69
N ILE A 70 3.73 -8.15 0.00
CA ILE A 70 2.54 -8.78 0.57
C ILE A 70 2.48 -10.21 0.08
N SER A 71 2.28 -11.15 1.00
CA SER A 71 2.12 -12.56 0.65
C SER A 71 1.10 -13.24 1.53
N SER A 72 0.20 -14.01 0.93
CA SER A 72 -0.67 -14.93 1.63
C SER A 72 -0.05 -16.33 1.67
N SER A 73 -0.21 -17.00 2.81
CA SER A 73 0.14 -18.42 2.96
C SER A 73 -0.89 -19.38 2.34
N SER A 74 -1.98 -18.87 1.77
CA SER A 74 -3.07 -19.67 1.22
C SER A 74 -3.44 -19.26 -0.19
N THR A 75 -3.74 -20.25 -1.04
CA THR A 75 -4.29 -20.04 -2.38
C THR A 75 -5.78 -19.65 -2.35
N ASN A 76 -6.44 -19.77 -1.18
CA ASN A 76 -7.82 -19.34 -0.96
C ASN A 76 -7.93 -17.84 -0.65
N ILE A 77 -6.85 -17.08 -0.86
CA ILE A 77 -6.85 -15.63 -0.72
C ILE A 77 -6.24 -15.06 -2.00
N LEU A 78 -7.05 -14.29 -2.71
CA LEU A 78 -6.66 -13.57 -3.91
C LEU A 78 -6.43 -12.11 -3.55
N LEU A 79 -5.24 -11.60 -3.88
CA LEU A 79 -4.88 -10.20 -3.69
C LEU A 79 -5.19 -9.41 -4.96
N TYR A 80 -5.57 -8.15 -4.80
CA TYR A 80 -5.83 -7.21 -5.89
C TYR A 80 -4.89 -6.02 -5.79
N ASP A 81 -4.36 -5.59 -6.94
CA ASP A 81 -3.60 -4.36 -7.02
C ASP A 81 -4.48 -3.10 -6.96
N SER A 82 -3.86 -1.92 -7.03
CA SER A 82 -4.57 -0.64 -6.99
C SER A 82 -5.44 -0.38 -8.23
N SER A 83 -5.23 -1.10 -9.33
CA SER A 83 -6.07 -1.05 -10.53
C SER A 83 -7.30 -1.96 -10.40
N GLY A 84 -7.32 -2.84 -9.38
CA GLY A 84 -8.34 -3.86 -9.20
C GLY A 84 -8.06 -5.14 -10.00
N ASP A 85 -6.82 -5.34 -10.45
CA ASP A 85 -6.42 -6.56 -11.15
C ASP A 85 -5.92 -7.62 -10.15
N PRO A 86 -6.33 -8.90 -10.30
CA PRO A 86 -5.92 -9.96 -9.40
C PRO A 86 -4.45 -10.35 -9.60
N THR A 87 -3.68 -10.44 -8.51
CA THR A 87 -2.23 -10.72 -8.55
C THR A 87 -1.87 -12.12 -8.05
N GLY A 88 -2.84 -12.90 -7.59
CA GLY A 88 -2.62 -14.20 -6.94
C GLY A 88 -2.40 -14.06 -5.44
N SER A 89 -1.48 -14.83 -4.87
CA SER A 89 -1.20 -14.85 -3.41
C SER A 89 -0.02 -13.98 -3.01
N THR A 90 0.65 -13.30 -3.94
CA THR A 90 1.78 -12.41 -3.65
C THR A 90 1.73 -11.15 -4.49
N MET A 91 2.14 -10.02 -3.93
CA MET A 91 2.28 -8.77 -4.66
C MET A 91 3.23 -7.81 -3.94
N ASN A 92 3.51 -6.68 -4.56
CA ASN A 92 4.10 -5.53 -3.91
C ASN A 92 3.30 -4.28 -4.24
N ALA A 93 3.23 -3.33 -3.32
CA ALA A 93 2.54 -2.06 -3.50
C ALA A 93 3.35 -0.92 -2.87
N GLY A 94 3.21 0.28 -3.42
CA GLY A 94 3.74 1.50 -2.82
C GLY A 94 2.72 2.14 -1.88
N THR A 95 3.19 2.69 -0.76
CA THR A 95 2.37 3.54 0.11
C THR A 95 2.08 4.90 -0.51
N ASP A 96 0.92 5.48 -0.18
CA ASP A 96 0.53 6.82 -0.60
C ASP A 96 1.27 7.93 0.18
N ALA A 97 0.89 9.20 -0.04
CA ALA A 97 1.49 10.35 0.64
C ALA A 97 1.35 10.33 2.18
N ASN A 98 0.41 9.53 2.71
CA ASN A 98 0.14 9.37 4.13
C ASN A 98 0.72 8.07 4.68
N GLY A 99 1.59 7.38 3.93
CA GLY A 99 2.15 6.10 4.32
C GLY A 99 1.13 4.98 4.37
N VAL A 100 0.02 5.11 3.64
CA VAL A 100 -1.08 4.14 3.66
C VAL A 100 -1.14 3.37 2.34
N TYR A 101 -1.44 2.08 2.43
CA TYR A 101 -1.85 1.25 1.31
C TYR A 101 -3.11 0.46 1.68
N ASN A 102 -4.16 0.55 0.87
CA ASN A 102 -5.37 -0.24 1.05
C ASN A 102 -5.28 -1.49 0.19
N LEU A 103 -5.07 -2.63 0.84
CA LEU A 103 -5.06 -3.93 0.19
C LEU A 103 -6.49 -4.45 0.08
N ASN A 104 -6.94 -4.71 -1.13
CA ASN A 104 -8.18 -5.44 -1.37
C ASN A 104 -7.88 -6.92 -1.58
N THR A 105 -8.67 -7.78 -0.95
CA THR A 105 -8.56 -9.22 -1.09
C THR A 105 -9.94 -9.83 -1.34
N TYR A 106 -9.95 -10.95 -2.04
CA TYR A 106 -11.08 -11.86 -2.07
C TYR A 106 -10.71 -13.11 -1.28
N ILE A 107 -11.47 -13.39 -0.24
CA ILE A 107 -11.30 -14.56 0.62
C ILE A 107 -12.31 -15.59 0.15
N TYR A 108 -11.85 -16.80 -0.20
CA TYR A 108 -12.70 -17.90 -0.65
C TYR A 108 -13.24 -18.73 0.52
N GLY A 109 -14.38 -19.37 0.30
CA GLY A 109 -15.07 -20.11 1.37
C GLY A 109 -14.35 -21.42 1.65
N GLY A 110 -14.48 -21.91 2.88
CA GLY A 110 -13.95 -23.20 3.31
C GLY A 110 -13.59 -23.23 4.79
N ASP A 111 -12.94 -24.31 5.22
CA ASP A 111 -12.38 -24.42 6.56
C ASP A 111 -10.85 -24.37 6.47
N TYR A 112 -10.26 -23.22 6.81
CA TYR A 112 -8.81 -23.05 6.81
C TYR A 112 -8.36 -21.89 7.68
N THR A 113 -7.07 -21.92 8.03
CA THR A 113 -6.35 -20.77 8.56
C THR A 113 -5.27 -20.35 7.58
N ALA A 114 -5.00 -19.06 7.51
CA ALA A 114 -3.96 -18.48 6.67
C ALA A 114 -3.33 -17.27 7.35
N GLN A 115 -2.09 -16.97 6.96
CA GLN A 115 -1.42 -15.74 7.31
C GLN A 115 -1.34 -14.85 6.07
N LEU A 116 -1.58 -13.56 6.26
CA LEU A 116 -1.25 -12.53 5.30
C LEU A 116 -0.08 -11.73 5.87
N GLU A 117 1.08 -11.89 5.26
CA GLU A 117 2.35 -11.31 5.69
C GLU A 117 2.64 -10.03 4.91
N PHE A 118 3.16 -9.03 5.61
CA PHE A 118 3.52 -7.72 5.09
C PHE A 118 4.96 -7.41 5.47
N ARG A 119 5.76 -7.01 4.49
CA ARG A 119 7.19 -6.70 4.69
C ARG A 119 7.54 -5.40 4.01
N SER A 120 8.32 -4.57 4.69
CA SER A 120 8.85 -3.33 4.13
C SER A 120 10.21 -3.05 4.75
N GLY A 121 11.29 -3.18 3.98
CA GLY A 121 12.64 -3.16 4.53
C GLY A 121 12.83 -4.25 5.59
N SER A 122 13.20 -3.86 6.81
CA SER A 122 13.29 -4.77 7.97
C SER A 122 11.98 -4.93 8.75
N ALA A 123 10.95 -4.14 8.44
CA ALA A 123 9.67 -4.21 9.11
C ALA A 123 8.86 -5.41 8.63
N TYR A 124 8.16 -6.06 9.56
CA TYR A 124 7.32 -7.23 9.31
C TYR A 124 6.07 -7.13 10.18
N GLU A 125 4.91 -7.43 9.59
CA GLU A 125 3.66 -7.62 10.32
C GLU A 125 2.83 -8.70 9.63
N SER A 126 1.91 -9.34 10.36
CA SER A 126 1.03 -10.34 9.75
C SER A 126 -0.39 -10.33 10.32
N VAL A 127 -1.36 -10.59 9.46
CA VAL A 127 -2.76 -10.78 9.81
C VAL A 127 -3.09 -12.27 9.82
N SER A 128 -3.72 -12.73 10.89
CA SER A 128 -4.32 -14.07 10.93
C SER A 128 -5.72 -14.07 10.33
N ILE A 129 -5.95 -15.00 9.43
CA ILE A 129 -7.20 -15.19 8.70
C ILE A 129 -7.72 -16.58 9.03
N SER A 130 -8.91 -16.64 9.64
CA SER A 130 -9.59 -17.88 9.99
C SER A 130 -10.92 -17.94 9.25
N VAL A 131 -11.06 -18.91 8.35
CA VAL A 131 -12.32 -19.14 7.65
C VAL A 131 -12.90 -20.45 8.14
N SER A 132 -14.17 -20.44 8.51
CA SER A 132 -14.92 -21.66 8.74
C SER A 132 -16.31 -21.56 8.19
N THR A 133 -16.71 -22.57 7.42
CA THR A 133 -18.03 -22.67 6.81
C THR A 133 -19.12 -23.09 7.79
N GLY A 134 -18.78 -23.40 9.04
CA GLY A 134 -19.73 -23.62 10.14
C GLY A 134 -20.91 -24.52 9.74
N GLY A 135 -20.74 -25.83 9.88
CA GLY A 135 -21.82 -26.80 9.68
C GLY A 135 -23.07 -26.54 10.53
#